data_AF-A0A940UVF8-F1
#
_entry.id   AF-A0A940UVF8-F1
#
_cell.length_a   1.000
_cell.length_b   1.000
_cell.length_c   1.000
_cell.angle_alpha   90.00
_cell.angle_beta   90.00
_cell.angle_gamma   90.00
#
_symmetry.space_group_name_H-M   'P 1'
#
loop_
_entity.id
_entity.type
_entity.pdbx_description
1 polymer ?
#
loop_
_entity_poly.entity_id
_entity_poly.type
_entity_poly.pdbx_seq_one_letter_code
_entity_poly.pdbx_strand_id
1 'polypeptide(L)' 'ISEGPSSNMTLEEMEKRYIEDILKRTGWRIKGDGGAAQILGMNPSTLYSRMKKLGISFQHENEGM' A
#
# COMPACT_ATOMS: atom_id res chain seq x y z
N ILE A 1 -21.70 10.73 21.18
CA ILE A 1 -20.66 9.67 21.18
C ILE A 1 -20.07 9.69 19.78
N SER A 2 -18.77 9.95 19.66
CA SER A 2 -18.09 9.98 18.37
C SER A 2 -18.06 8.56 17.81
N GLU A 3 -18.94 8.25 16.87
CA GLU A 3 -18.88 7.01 16.10
C GLU A 3 -17.70 7.12 15.13
N GLY A 4 -16.51 6.74 15.61
CA GLY A 4 -15.41 6.38 14.71
C GLY A 4 -15.85 5.18 13.86
N PRO A 5 -15.41 5.05 12.60
CA PRO A 5 -15.97 4.05 11.69
C PRO A 5 -15.77 2.64 12.24
N SER A 6 -16.87 2.07 12.74
CA SER A 6 -17.08 0.66 13.07
C SER A 6 -17.17 -0.20 11.80
N SER A 7 -16.31 0.05 10.81
CA SER A 7 -16.21 -0.86 9.67
C SER A 7 -15.33 -2.02 10.13
N ASN A 8 -15.94 -3.19 10.36
CA ASN A 8 -15.24 -4.45 10.52
C ASN A 8 -14.48 -4.79 9.23
N MET A 9 -13.38 -4.08 8.97
CA MET A 9 -12.48 -4.36 7.86
C MET A 9 -11.81 -5.69 8.13
N THR A 10 -11.74 -6.49 7.08
CA THR A 10 -10.93 -7.70 7.08
C THR A 10 -9.45 -7.33 7.29
N LEU A 11 -8.68 -8.29 7.80
CA LEU A 11 -7.22 -8.12 7.90
C LEU A 11 -6.60 -7.79 6.54
N GLU A 12 -7.16 -8.33 5.47
CA GLU A 12 -6.71 -8.08 4.10
C GLU A 12 -6.94 -6.62 3.67
N GLU A 13 -8.10 -6.04 4.00
CA GLU A 13 -8.38 -4.63 3.71
C GLU A 13 -7.50 -3.68 4.52
N MET A 14 -7.24 -4.01 5.79
CA MET A 14 -6.32 -3.24 6.63
C MET A 14 -4.88 -3.30 6.10
N GLU A 15 -4.42 -4.50 5.72
CA GLU A 15 -3.10 -4.70 5.10
C GLU A 15 -3.00 -3.90 3.79
N LYS A 16 -4.02 -3.98 2.93
CA LYS A 16 -4.08 -3.25 1.67
C LYS A 16 -3.95 -1.74 1.87
N ARG A 17 -4.79 -1.17 2.72
CA ARG A 17 -4.80 0.28 2.99
C ARG A 17 -3.47 0.75 3.54
N TYR A 18 -2.87 -0.01 4.44
CA TYR A 18 -1.59 0.34 5.02
C TYR A 18 -0.47 0.32 3.97
N ILE A 19 -0.41 -0.72 3.13
CA ILE A 19 0.59 -0.80 2.05
C ILE A 19 0.41 0.35 1.05
N GLU A 20 -0.83 0.67 0.66
CA GLU A 20 -1.12 1.79 -0.23
C GLU A 20 -0.69 3.15 0.35
N ASP A 21 -0.94 3.39 1.63
CA ASP A 21 -0.52 4.62 2.32
C ASP A 21 1.01 4.76 2.34
N ILE A 22 1.75 3.68 2.64
CA ILE A 22 3.21 3.72 2.57
C ILE A 22 3.69 3.93 1.13
N LEU A 23 3.11 3.26 0.14
CA LEU A 23 3.45 3.46 -1.27
C LEU A 23 3.26 4.92 -1.69
N LYS A 24 2.16 5.57 -1.28
CA LYS A 24 1.91 6.99 -1.58
C LYS A 24 2.96 7.89 -0.91
N ARG A 25 3.27 7.65 0.36
CA ARG A 25 4.29 8.41 1.12
C ARG A 25 5.69 8.30 0.51
N THR A 26 6.01 7.18 -0.11
CA THR A 26 7.30 6.97 -0.80
C THR A 26 7.29 7.38 -2.27
N GLY A 27 6.20 7.95 -2.78
CA GLY A 27 6.07 8.28 -4.21
C GLY A 27 6.16 7.03 -5.10
N TRP A 28 5.58 5.91 -4.64
CA TRP A 28 5.59 4.60 -5.28
C TRP A 28 6.97 3.96 -5.44
N ARG A 29 7.97 4.47 -4.70
CA ARG A 29 9.30 3.86 -4.65
C ARG A 29 9.26 2.57 -3.82
N ILE A 30 9.49 1.44 -4.48
CA ILE A 30 9.50 0.10 -3.82
C ILE A 30 10.84 -0.20 -3.15
N LYS A 31 11.96 0.10 -3.82
CA LYS A 31 13.32 -0.36 -3.45
C LYS A 31 14.23 0.79 -3.01
N GLY A 32 15.31 0.43 -2.33
CA GLY A 32 16.37 1.34 -1.88
C GLY A 32 16.02 2.04 -0.58
N ASP A 33 16.94 2.89 -0.12
CA ASP A 33 16.75 3.68 1.09
C ASP A 33 15.49 4.55 0.98
N GLY A 34 14.68 4.56 2.04
CA GLY A 34 13.37 5.21 2.08
C GLY A 34 12.29 4.57 1.20
N GLY A 35 12.56 3.42 0.57
CA GLY A 35 11.57 2.69 -0.22
C GLY A 35 10.50 2.01 0.64
N ALA A 36 9.34 1.74 0.04
CA ALA A 36 8.20 1.14 0.73
C ALA A 36 8.54 -0.22 1.35
N ALA A 37 9.35 -1.04 0.66
CA ALA A 37 9.78 -2.33 1.20
C ALA A 37 10.62 -2.18 2.48
N GLN A 38 11.49 -1.17 2.54
CA GLN A 38 12.30 -0.88 3.73
C GLN A 38 11.42 -0.41 4.89
N ILE A 39 10.49 0.51 4.63
CA ILE A 39 9.58 1.05 5.66
C ILE A 39 8.62 -0.01 6.19
N LEU A 40 8.12 -0.88 5.31
CA LEU A 40 7.25 -2.00 5.68
C LEU A 40 8.04 -3.17 6.33
N GLY A 41 9.37 -3.12 6.35
CA GLY A 41 10.20 -4.20 6.87
C GLY A 41 10.11 -5.50 6.06
N MET A 42 9.90 -5.39 4.75
CA MET A 42 9.66 -6.52 3.85
C MET A 42 10.74 -6.64 2.78
N ASN A 43 10.99 -7.86 2.30
CA ASN A 43 11.75 -8.02 1.06
C ASN A 43 10.94 -7.42 -0.11
N PRO A 44 11.56 -6.70 -1.06
CA PRO A 44 10.87 -6.13 -2.21
C PRO A 44 10.05 -7.16 -3.01
N SER A 45 10.57 -8.37 -3.21
CA SER A 45 9.86 -9.45 -3.92
C SER A 45 8.59 -9.86 -3.18
N THR A 46 8.63 -9.89 -1.84
CA THR A 46 7.46 -10.15 -1.00
C THR A 46 6.43 -9.03 -1.13
N LEU A 47 6.87 -7.77 -1.14
CA LEU A 47 5.98 -6.63 -1.33
C LEU A 47 5.29 -6.69 -2.70
N TYR A 48 6.01 -7.02 -3.78
CA TYR A 48 5.39 -7.22 -5.11
C TYR A 48 4.33 -8.33 -5.10
N SER A 49 4.63 -9.49 -4.50
CA SER A 49 3.66 -10.58 -4.40
C SER A 49 2.43 -10.20 -3.57
N ARG A 50 2.61 -9.44 -2.48
CA ARG A 50 1.53 -8.92 -1.64
C ARG A 50 0.69 -7.91 -2.40
N MET A 51 1.30 -6.95 -3.09
CA MET A 51 0.60 -5.99 -3.94
C MET A 51 -0.28 -6.70 -4.98
N LYS A 52 0.27 -7.74 -5.65
CA LYS A 52 -0.50 -8.55 -6.60
C LYS A 52 -1.68 -9.26 -5.92
N LYS A 53 -1.46 -9.87 -4.75
CA LYS A 53 -2.52 -10.58 -4.00
C LYS A 53 -3.64 -9.63 -3.55
N LEU A 54 -3.28 -8.43 -3.08
CA LEU A 54 -4.21 -7.44 -2.55
C LEU A 54 -4.83 -6.55 -3.64
N GLY A 55 -4.47 -6.76 -4.91
CA GLY A 55 -4.93 -5.93 -6.02
C GLY A 55 -4.49 -4.47 -5.87
N ILE A 56 -3.26 -4.25 -5.40
CA ILE A 56 -2.63 -2.93 -5.32
C ILE A 56 -1.84 -2.73 -6.62
N SER A 57 -2.28 -1.76 -7.40
CA SER A 57 -1.66 -1.37 -8.66
C SER A 57 -1.43 0.14 -8.65
N PHE A 58 -0.33 0.59 -9.26
CA PHE A 58 -0.14 2.01 -9.52
C PHE A 58 -1.20 2.44 -10.54
N GLN A 59 -2.25 3.10 -10.06
CA GLN A 59 -3.14 3.83 -10.94
C GLN A 59 -2.45 5.16 -11.24
N HIS A 60 -1.73 5.21 -12.35
CA HIS A 60 -1.58 6.47 -13.05
C HIS A 60 -2.98 6.79 -13.56
N GLU A 61 -3.66 7.76 -12.95
CA GLU A 61 -4.83 8.37 -13.58
C GLU A 61 -4.39 8.81 -14.97
N ASN A 62 -4.95 8.19 -16.02
CA ASN A 62 -4.91 8.73 -17.36
C ASN A 62 -5.77 10.00 -17.35
N GLU A 63 -5.23 11.08 -16.78
CA GLU A 63 -5.68 12.45 -16.99
C GLU A 63 -4.49 13.24 -17.53
N GLY A 64 -4.48 13.40 -18.87
CA GLY A 64 -3.71 14.46 -19.53
C GLY A 64 -2.34 14.09 -20.08
N MET A 65 -2.32 13.42 -21.24
CA MET A 65 -1.42 13.78 -22.34
C MET A 65 -2.23 13.89 -23.62
#